data_AF-A0A066WGY2-F1
#
_entry.id   AF-A0A066WGY2-F1
#
_cell.length_a   1.000
_cell.length_b   1.000
_cell.length_c   1.000
_cell.angle_alpha   90.00
_cell.angle_beta   90.00
_cell.angle_gamma   90.00
#
_symmetry.space_group_name_H-M   'P 1'
#
loop_
_entity.id
_entity.type
_entity.pdbx_description
1 polymer ?
#
loop_
_entity_poly.entity_id
_entity_poly.type
_entity_poly.pdbx_seq_one_letter_code
_entity_poly.pdbx_strand_id
1 'polypeptide(L)'
;MLKLASAAAPSFSVSSMLQQRASSSISALATARASYAATRAFSTSLRAQLATPVDADKPKKSVGGFAISSAPRITYTYAPPSQPATLHLKTGQSFPGKSFGHPETRFGETVFTTSITSYTESLTDPSYQGQLLTFTQPLMGNYGVPDNFGTNVSPHGHPLDVNVGSLMESTGVQAAGVIVSNLTENFSHFEAKESLATWCARHGVPGISGIDTRALTTLLRDQGSTLGAIKIGAGHEQPPANSDFYDPMGENLIEKVSTKQPYTIHPVGGASAAKVHVALLDFGCKANILRSLLRRGATVTVLPWNYDFNPVRDNFDGLFLSNGPGSPYSIPSAVGVVKKAIDEWNRPIFGICMGHQIIGLAAGIKAYRMKFGNRGHNQPVVAISTHGSSVKAGRVYITSQNHGYALKFEESARTIEDGKWPDGWEPWFVNANDGSIEGIRLSPKIDRKPVWAVQFHPEHAGGPEDCSEMFTDYVTECIKAKEERGQRDIGAGIASSFQGPVGTGLKPSLIEVKA
;
A
#
# COMPACT_ATOMS: atom_id res chain seq x y z
N MET A 1 -46.12 -1.37 -58.98
CA MET A 1 -47.08 -2.51 -59.05
C MET A 1 -46.43 -3.72 -58.37
N LEU A 2 -47.12 -4.23 -57.32
CA LEU A 2 -47.03 -5.55 -56.70
C LEU A 2 -45.69 -6.02 -56.08
N LYS A 3 -45.65 -6.71 -54.92
CA LYS A 3 -46.64 -7.00 -53.86
C LYS A 3 -45.84 -7.40 -52.60
N LEU A 4 -46.29 -6.93 -51.44
CA LEU A 4 -45.86 -7.34 -50.11
C LEU A 4 -46.27 -8.80 -49.80
N ALA A 5 -45.42 -9.51 -49.06
CA ALA A 5 -45.82 -10.64 -48.24
C ALA A 5 -45.32 -10.41 -46.80
N SER A 6 -46.28 -10.26 -45.89
CA SER A 6 -46.09 -10.06 -44.44
C SER A 6 -45.91 -11.40 -43.72
N ALA A 7 -44.88 -11.52 -42.90
CA ALA A 7 -44.83 -12.49 -41.81
C ALA A 7 -44.79 -11.70 -40.49
N ALA A 8 -45.83 -11.85 -39.68
CA ALA A 8 -45.96 -11.22 -38.38
C ALA A 8 -45.03 -11.89 -37.35
N ALA A 9 -44.21 -11.09 -36.67
CA ALA A 9 -43.49 -11.50 -35.46
C ALA A 9 -44.36 -11.20 -34.22
N PRO A 10 -44.36 -12.06 -33.19
CA PRO A 10 -45.17 -11.84 -31.99
C PRO A 10 -44.60 -10.69 -31.15
N SER A 11 -45.45 -9.74 -30.78
CA SER A 11 -45.12 -8.66 -29.86
C SER A 11 -44.94 -9.20 -28.44
N PHE A 12 -43.71 -9.22 -27.93
CA PHE A 12 -43.43 -9.49 -26.52
C PHE A 12 -43.61 -8.20 -25.70
N SER A 13 -44.56 -8.21 -24.77
CA SER A 13 -44.79 -7.13 -23.81
C SER A 13 -43.72 -7.15 -22.71
N VAL A 14 -43.09 -5.99 -22.46
CA VAL A 14 -42.10 -5.75 -21.38
C VAL A 14 -42.63 -6.16 -19.99
N SER A 15 -43.96 -6.26 -19.82
CA SER A 15 -44.58 -6.67 -18.56
C SER A 15 -44.36 -8.16 -18.22
N SER A 16 -44.17 -9.04 -19.21
CA SER A 16 -43.97 -10.48 -18.95
C SER A 16 -42.54 -10.81 -18.49
N MET A 17 -41.53 -10.07 -18.98
CA MET A 17 -40.13 -10.21 -18.53
C MET A 17 -39.93 -9.77 -17.07
N LEU A 18 -40.63 -8.73 -16.63
CA LEU A 18 -40.53 -8.23 -15.25
C LEU A 18 -41.15 -9.21 -14.25
N GLN A 19 -42.26 -9.87 -14.59
CA GLN A 19 -42.85 -10.92 -13.74
C GLN A 19 -41.97 -12.17 -13.65
N GLN A 20 -41.34 -12.60 -14.74
CA GLN A 20 -40.43 -13.76 -14.73
C GLN A 20 -39.18 -13.50 -13.85
N ARG A 21 -38.57 -12.31 -13.94
CA ARG A 21 -37.40 -11.94 -13.11
C ARG A 21 -37.72 -11.80 -11.62
N ALA A 22 -38.94 -11.34 -11.27
CA ALA A 22 -39.38 -11.29 -9.87
C ALA A 22 -39.61 -12.69 -9.28
N SER A 23 -40.19 -13.61 -10.05
CA SER A 23 -40.39 -15.00 -9.58
C SER A 23 -39.09 -15.78 -9.39
N SER A 24 -38.09 -15.58 -10.25
CA SER A 24 -36.80 -16.27 -10.15
C SER A 24 -35.94 -15.76 -8.98
N SER A 25 -36.04 -14.47 -8.66
CA SER A 25 -35.33 -13.87 -7.52
C SER A 25 -35.93 -14.25 -6.17
N ILE A 26 -37.26 -14.38 -6.08
CA ILE A 26 -37.93 -14.88 -4.86
C ILE A 26 -37.62 -16.36 -4.60
N SER A 27 -37.57 -17.18 -5.66
CA SER A 27 -37.18 -18.59 -5.54
C SER A 27 -35.73 -18.76 -5.08
N ALA A 28 -34.79 -17.96 -5.61
CA ALA A 28 -33.38 -18.00 -5.20
C ALA A 28 -33.17 -17.59 -3.73
N LEU A 29 -33.94 -16.59 -3.24
CA LEU A 29 -33.93 -16.16 -1.84
C LEU A 29 -34.50 -17.22 -0.88
N ALA A 30 -35.51 -17.98 -1.31
CA ALA A 30 -36.07 -19.08 -0.53
C ALA A 30 -35.08 -20.25 -0.40
N THR A 31 -34.40 -20.61 -1.49
CA THR A 31 -33.38 -21.67 -1.49
C THR A 31 -32.16 -21.30 -0.63
N ALA A 32 -31.72 -20.03 -0.68
CA ALA A 32 -30.64 -19.55 0.18
C ALA A 32 -30.99 -19.56 1.68
N ARG A 33 -32.24 -19.24 2.04
CA ARG A 33 -32.74 -19.33 3.42
C ARG A 33 -32.82 -20.78 3.92
N ALA A 34 -33.22 -21.71 3.07
CA ALA A 34 -33.26 -23.13 3.41
C ALA A 34 -31.84 -23.72 3.64
N SER A 35 -30.87 -23.37 2.80
CA SER A 35 -29.46 -23.75 2.99
C SER A 35 -28.89 -23.20 4.30
N TYR A 36 -29.17 -21.93 4.63
CA TYR A 36 -28.67 -21.32 5.87
C TYR A 36 -29.27 -21.96 7.14
N ALA A 37 -30.56 -22.34 7.09
CA ALA A 37 -31.21 -23.06 8.19
C ALA A 37 -30.63 -24.47 8.39
N ALA A 38 -30.32 -25.18 7.30
CA ALA A 38 -29.70 -26.50 7.36
C ALA A 38 -28.27 -26.46 7.92
N THR A 39 -27.45 -25.46 7.54
CA THR A 39 -26.08 -25.28 8.08
C THR A 39 -26.10 -24.94 9.57
N ARG A 40 -27.10 -24.16 10.02
CA ARG A 40 -27.27 -23.83 11.45
C ARG A 40 -27.71 -25.03 12.28
N ALA A 41 -28.62 -25.86 11.77
CA ALA A 41 -29.06 -27.09 12.43
C ALA A 41 -27.91 -28.11 12.61
N PHE A 42 -27.05 -28.24 11.59
CA PHE A 42 -25.87 -29.12 11.63
C PHE A 42 -24.84 -28.65 12.65
N SER A 43 -24.61 -27.32 12.75
CA SER A 43 -23.73 -26.71 13.76
C SER A 43 -24.21 -26.93 15.20
N THR A 44 -25.53 -26.83 15.45
CA THR A 44 -26.09 -27.10 16.79
C THR A 44 -26.04 -28.58 17.18
N SER A 45 -26.20 -29.49 16.22
CA SER A 45 -26.09 -30.94 16.47
C SER A 45 -24.65 -31.36 16.80
N LEU A 46 -23.66 -30.78 16.13
CA LEU A 46 -22.24 -31.07 16.40
C LEU A 46 -21.79 -30.58 17.78
N ARG A 47 -22.31 -29.43 18.24
CA ARG A 47 -22.06 -28.91 19.60
C ARG A 47 -22.68 -29.76 20.70
N ALA A 48 -23.81 -30.43 20.43
CA ALA A 48 -24.45 -31.32 21.39
C ALA A 48 -23.74 -32.69 21.49
N GLN A 49 -23.08 -33.16 20.42
CA GLN A 49 -22.35 -34.44 20.42
C GLN A 49 -20.93 -34.36 20.99
N LEU A 50 -20.36 -33.15 21.12
CA LEU A 50 -19.00 -32.94 21.67
C LEU A 50 -18.98 -32.57 23.17
N ALA A 51 -20.14 -32.49 23.82
CA ALA A 51 -20.25 -32.21 25.25
C ALA A 51 -20.34 -33.52 26.06
N THR A 52 -19.20 -34.19 26.26
CA THR A 52 -19.09 -35.19 27.33
C THR A 52 -18.80 -34.49 28.65
N PRO A 53 -19.49 -34.84 29.75
CA PRO A 53 -19.17 -34.29 31.07
C PRO A 53 -17.83 -34.88 31.52
N VAL A 54 -16.86 -34.03 31.83
CA VAL A 54 -15.60 -34.46 32.45
C VAL A 54 -15.87 -34.69 33.93
N ASP A 55 -15.73 -35.95 34.35
CA ASP A 55 -15.81 -36.41 35.74
C ASP A 55 -14.88 -35.58 36.65
N ALA A 56 -15.48 -34.90 37.62
CA ALA A 56 -14.81 -34.08 38.61
C ALA A 56 -14.53 -34.89 39.89
N ASP A 57 -13.66 -35.91 39.83
CA ASP A 57 -13.06 -36.48 41.05
C ASP A 57 -11.86 -37.43 40.82
N LYS A 58 -10.76 -36.91 40.24
CA LYS A 58 -9.46 -37.60 40.30
C LYS A 58 -8.33 -36.62 40.65
N PRO A 59 -7.44 -36.94 41.60
CA PRO A 59 -6.33 -36.06 41.97
C PRO A 59 -5.32 -36.03 40.82
N LYS A 60 -5.20 -34.88 40.16
CA LYS A 60 -4.17 -34.65 39.13
C LYS A 60 -2.81 -34.59 39.81
N LYS A 61 -1.93 -35.55 39.46
CA LYS A 61 -0.50 -35.49 39.78
C LYS A 61 0.07 -34.16 39.28
N SER A 62 0.70 -33.41 40.18
CA SER A 62 1.37 -32.15 39.89
C SER A 62 2.52 -32.39 38.91
N VAL A 63 2.29 -32.11 37.63
CA VAL A 63 3.38 -31.86 36.68
C VAL A 63 3.83 -30.43 36.93
N GLY A 64 5.11 -30.26 37.29
CA GLY A 64 5.69 -28.99 37.71
C GLY A 64 5.30 -27.84 36.79
N GLY A 65 4.76 -26.78 37.38
CA GLY A 65 4.43 -25.57 36.67
C GLY A 65 5.69 -24.96 36.09
N PHE A 66 5.80 -24.96 34.76
CA PHE A 66 6.63 -23.97 34.09
C PHE A 66 5.99 -22.61 34.35
N ALA A 67 6.53 -21.87 35.31
CA ALA A 67 6.26 -20.46 35.42
C ALA A 67 6.81 -19.81 34.15
N ILE A 68 5.95 -19.62 33.14
CA ILE A 68 6.21 -18.64 32.10
C ILE A 68 6.23 -17.31 32.84
N SER A 69 7.43 -16.79 33.07
CA SER A 69 7.61 -15.40 33.51
C SER A 69 7.00 -14.52 32.43
N SER A 70 5.70 -14.22 32.55
CA SER A 70 5.07 -13.21 31.72
C SER A 70 5.58 -11.88 32.25
N ALA A 71 6.58 -11.31 31.58
CA ALA A 71 6.91 -9.90 31.77
C ALA A 71 5.60 -9.10 31.78
N PRO A 72 5.45 -8.13 32.71
CA PRO A 72 4.22 -7.37 32.84
C PRO A 72 3.83 -6.80 31.47
N ARG A 73 2.59 -7.06 31.03
CA ARG A 73 2.09 -6.54 29.75
C ARG A 73 1.95 -5.03 29.89
N ILE A 74 2.80 -4.29 29.17
CA ILE A 74 2.66 -2.84 29.02
C ILE A 74 1.36 -2.60 28.25
N THR A 75 0.49 -1.77 28.82
CA THR A 75 -0.82 -1.42 28.23
C THR A 75 -1.00 0.10 28.09
N TYR A 76 -0.04 0.89 28.56
CA TYR A 76 0.02 2.34 28.40
C TYR A 76 1.49 2.77 28.39
N THR A 77 1.75 3.97 27.87
CA THR A 77 3.04 4.64 27.98
C THR A 77 2.83 6.13 28.17
N TYR A 78 3.71 6.80 28.91
CA TYR A 78 3.61 8.25 29.07
C TYR A 78 3.79 8.96 27.73
N ALA A 79 2.81 9.80 27.38
CA ALA A 79 2.84 10.68 26.22
C ALA A 79 2.78 12.14 26.69
N PRO A 80 3.17 13.11 25.85
CA PRO A 80 2.97 14.53 26.16
C PRO A 80 1.52 14.82 26.54
N PRO A 81 1.27 15.73 27.50
CA PRO A 81 -0.08 16.04 27.94
C PRO A 81 -0.90 16.60 26.78
N SER A 82 -2.15 16.15 26.68
CA SER A 82 -3.11 16.67 25.70
C SER A 82 -3.32 18.16 25.90
N GLN A 83 -3.25 18.93 24.81
CA GLN A 83 -3.56 20.36 24.76
C GLN A 83 -4.76 20.58 23.83
N PRO A 84 -5.49 21.69 23.98
CA PRO A 84 -6.43 22.13 22.96
C PRO A 84 -5.75 22.25 21.59
N ALA A 85 -6.41 21.76 20.55
CA ALA A 85 -5.89 21.79 19.19
C ALA A 85 -6.99 22.03 18.17
N THR A 86 -6.63 22.46 16.97
CA THR A 86 -7.58 22.62 15.86
C THR A 86 -6.90 22.26 14.55
N LEU A 87 -7.59 21.45 13.75
CA LEU A 87 -7.24 21.23 12.35
C LEU A 87 -7.88 22.35 11.53
N HIS A 88 -7.08 23.23 10.95
CA HIS A 88 -7.54 24.23 9.99
C HIS A 88 -7.26 23.77 8.57
N LEU A 89 -8.26 23.84 7.71
CA LEU A 89 -8.10 23.61 6.28
C LEU A 89 -7.94 24.96 5.57
N LYS A 90 -7.11 25.01 4.52
CA LYS A 90 -6.93 26.19 3.66
C LYS A 90 -8.24 26.64 3.00
N THR A 91 -9.19 25.72 2.85
CA THR A 91 -10.55 25.97 2.36
C THR A 91 -11.45 26.69 3.39
N GLY A 92 -10.95 26.95 4.60
CA GLY A 92 -11.59 27.78 5.63
C GLY A 92 -12.27 27.00 6.76
N GLN A 93 -12.50 25.69 6.60
CA GLN A 93 -13.12 24.87 7.64
C GLN A 93 -12.12 24.57 8.76
N SER A 94 -12.63 24.48 9.99
CA SER A 94 -11.83 24.21 11.18
C SER A 94 -12.49 23.15 12.04
N PHE A 95 -11.70 22.20 12.54
CA PHE A 95 -12.17 21.10 13.38
C PHE A 95 -11.44 21.15 14.73
N PRO A 96 -12.08 21.64 15.79
CA PRO A 96 -11.48 21.66 17.12
C PRO A 96 -11.38 20.25 17.69
N GLY A 97 -10.33 19.99 18.46
CA GLY A 97 -10.05 18.69 19.03
C GLY A 97 -9.01 18.78 20.15
N LYS A 98 -8.38 17.64 20.43
CA LYS A 98 -7.36 17.49 21.47
C LYS A 98 -6.08 16.93 20.87
N SER A 99 -4.94 17.53 21.19
CA SER A 99 -3.66 17.06 20.67
C SER A 99 -3.23 15.75 21.32
N PHE A 100 -2.49 14.96 20.57
CA PHE A 100 -1.63 13.89 21.06
C PHE A 100 -0.33 13.89 20.24
N GLY A 101 0.66 13.08 20.61
CA GLY A 101 1.93 13.07 19.88
C GLY A 101 2.77 14.30 20.16
N HIS A 102 3.49 14.77 19.14
CA HIS A 102 4.43 15.89 19.27
C HIS A 102 3.69 17.23 19.42
N PRO A 103 4.02 18.07 20.43
CA PRO A 103 3.24 19.25 20.78
C PRO A 103 3.60 20.50 19.93
N GLU A 104 3.74 20.34 18.61
CA GLU A 104 4.06 21.44 17.69
C GLU A 104 3.06 21.55 16.53
N THR A 105 2.90 22.77 16.04
CA THR A 105 2.07 23.01 14.85
C THR A 105 2.71 22.35 13.62
N ARG A 106 1.89 21.71 12.78
CA ARG A 106 2.36 21.12 11.53
C ARG A 106 1.41 21.38 10.39
N PHE A 107 1.98 21.69 9.23
CA PHE A 107 1.28 21.88 7.96
C PHE A 107 1.48 20.66 7.06
N GLY A 108 0.54 20.44 6.13
CA GLY A 108 0.66 19.40 5.12
C GLY A 108 -0.57 19.32 4.23
N GLU A 109 -0.55 18.40 3.27
CA GLU A 109 -1.76 18.06 2.51
C GLU A 109 -2.64 17.13 3.35
N THR A 110 -3.88 17.53 3.61
CA THR A 110 -4.86 16.74 4.36
C THR A 110 -5.50 15.71 3.45
N VAL A 111 -5.31 14.45 3.80
CA VAL A 111 -5.81 13.28 3.06
C VAL A 111 -6.56 12.35 4.02
N PHE A 112 -7.30 11.40 3.47
CA PHE A 112 -7.93 10.34 4.27
C PHE A 112 -7.59 8.96 3.72
N THR A 113 -7.67 7.95 4.58
CA THR A 113 -7.59 6.53 4.21
C THR A 113 -8.78 5.77 4.76
N THR A 114 -9.31 4.85 3.97
CA THR A 114 -10.40 3.94 4.36
C THR A 114 -9.90 2.69 5.09
N SER A 115 -8.60 2.56 5.32
CA SER A 115 -8.01 1.43 6.04
C SER A 115 -8.56 1.31 7.46
N ILE A 116 -9.08 0.13 7.80
CA ILE A 116 -9.69 -0.17 9.11
C ILE A 116 -8.71 -0.77 10.12
N THR A 117 -7.55 -1.21 9.65
CA THR A 117 -6.45 -1.80 10.41
C THR A 117 -5.12 -1.26 9.86
N SER A 118 -4.01 -1.66 10.49
CA SER A 118 -2.65 -1.42 9.98
C SER A 118 -2.27 0.05 9.92
N TYR A 119 -2.61 0.78 10.99
CA TYR A 119 -2.22 2.17 11.14
C TYR A 119 -0.71 2.34 11.32
N THR A 120 -0.02 1.35 11.86
CA THR A 120 1.45 1.34 12.00
C THR A 120 2.14 1.29 10.63
N GLU A 121 1.67 0.41 9.76
CA GLU A 121 2.14 0.24 8.39
C GLU A 121 1.75 1.44 7.54
N SER A 122 0.52 1.95 7.70
CA SER A 122 0.08 3.18 7.03
C SER A 122 0.94 4.37 7.45
N LEU A 123 1.20 4.55 8.74
CA LEU A 123 1.99 5.70 9.23
C LEU A 123 3.46 5.60 8.88
N THR A 124 3.99 4.41 8.61
CA THR A 124 5.37 4.20 8.15
C THR A 124 5.52 4.09 6.63
N ASP A 125 4.43 4.19 5.85
CA ASP A 125 4.50 4.22 4.38
C ASP A 125 5.09 5.57 3.90
N PRO A 126 6.26 5.57 3.22
CA PRO A 126 6.90 6.79 2.73
C PRO A 126 6.03 7.64 1.79
N SER A 127 5.00 7.04 1.19
CA SER A 127 4.09 7.73 0.28
C SER A 127 3.23 8.79 0.98
N TYR A 128 3.11 8.75 2.33
CA TYR A 128 2.44 9.79 3.13
C TYR A 128 3.34 10.96 3.55
N GLN A 129 4.59 11.02 3.08
CA GLN A 129 5.49 12.13 3.41
C GLN A 129 4.84 13.48 3.09
N GLY A 130 4.82 14.39 4.08
CA GLY A 130 4.21 15.72 3.93
C GLY A 130 2.67 15.74 4.03
N GLN A 131 2.01 14.62 4.30
CA GLN A 131 0.55 14.54 4.39
C GLN A 131 0.05 14.43 5.84
N LEU A 132 -1.06 15.11 6.13
CA LEU A 132 -1.83 14.95 7.36
C LEU A 132 -2.85 13.83 7.13
N LEU A 133 -2.64 12.67 7.77
CA LEU A 133 -3.40 11.45 7.49
C LEU A 133 -4.63 11.34 8.39
N THR A 134 -5.81 11.39 7.78
CA THR A 134 -7.10 11.15 8.43
C THR A 134 -7.50 9.69 8.33
N PHE A 135 -7.73 9.05 9.47
CA PHE A 135 -8.29 7.69 9.51
C PHE A 135 -9.82 7.73 9.57
N THR A 136 -10.48 7.02 8.66
CA THR A 136 -11.94 6.85 8.75
C THR A 136 -12.35 5.88 9.85
N GLN A 137 -11.45 4.96 10.23
CA GLN A 137 -11.66 4.08 11.36
C GLN A 137 -11.72 4.90 12.65
N PRO A 138 -12.83 4.84 13.42
CA PRO A 138 -13.02 5.76 14.52
C PRO A 138 -12.08 5.50 15.70
N LEU A 139 -11.70 4.24 15.94
CA LEU A 139 -10.86 3.82 17.08
C LEU A 139 -9.44 3.54 16.61
N MET A 140 -8.48 4.36 17.06
CA MET A 140 -7.09 4.29 16.63
C MET A 140 -6.14 4.12 17.82
N GLY A 141 -5.09 3.32 17.68
CA GLY A 141 -4.12 3.04 18.76
C GLY A 141 -4.46 1.83 19.65
N ASN A 142 -5.54 1.12 19.36
CA ASN A 142 -6.06 0.00 20.16
C ASN A 142 -5.07 -1.15 20.36
N TYR A 143 -4.20 -1.44 19.38
CA TYR A 143 -3.19 -2.47 19.48
C TYR A 143 -1.77 -1.93 19.75
N GLY A 144 -1.63 -0.65 20.09
CA GLY A 144 -0.35 -0.01 20.37
C GLY A 144 0.58 0.00 19.17
N VAL A 145 1.87 0.09 19.41
CA VAL A 145 2.93 0.11 18.39
C VAL A 145 3.99 -0.93 18.79
N PRO A 146 4.33 -1.89 17.90
CA PRO A 146 5.42 -2.84 18.16
C PRO A 146 6.79 -2.19 17.97
N ASP A 147 7.85 -2.87 18.43
CA ASP A 147 9.22 -2.43 18.19
C ASP A 147 9.57 -2.52 16.69
N ASN A 148 9.85 -1.40 16.04
CA ASN A 148 10.17 -1.36 14.62
C ASN A 148 11.56 -1.92 14.27
N PHE A 149 12.45 -2.10 15.27
CA PHE A 149 13.83 -2.55 15.08
C PHE A 149 14.14 -3.87 15.79
N GLY A 150 13.11 -4.56 16.28
CA GLY A 150 13.25 -5.82 17.00
C GLY A 150 14.04 -6.83 16.15
N THR A 151 15.09 -7.41 16.73
CA THR A 151 15.89 -8.43 16.06
C THR A 151 15.22 -9.79 16.22
N ASN A 152 15.19 -10.58 15.13
CA ASN A 152 14.76 -11.99 15.09
C ASN A 152 13.25 -12.30 14.91
N VAL A 153 12.42 -11.34 14.47
CA VAL A 153 11.01 -11.64 14.15
C VAL A 153 10.68 -11.09 12.76
N SER A 154 10.09 -11.93 11.91
CA SER A 154 9.42 -11.45 10.69
C SER A 154 8.26 -10.55 11.11
N PRO A 155 8.07 -9.36 10.51
CA PRO A 155 6.92 -8.52 10.83
C PRO A 155 5.56 -9.18 10.56
N HIS A 156 5.56 -10.25 9.76
CA HIS A 156 4.36 -11.02 9.43
C HIS A 156 4.52 -12.52 9.77
N GLY A 157 5.51 -12.89 10.57
CA GLY A 157 5.81 -14.30 10.90
C GLY A 157 6.25 -15.19 9.73
N HIS A 158 6.55 -14.64 8.55
CA HIS A 158 6.94 -15.41 7.37
C HIS A 158 8.37 -15.98 7.51
N PRO A 159 8.59 -17.28 7.28
CA PRO A 159 9.89 -17.93 7.54
C PRO A 159 11.02 -17.49 6.61
N LEU A 160 10.68 -16.93 5.44
CA LEU A 160 11.65 -16.40 4.47
C LEU A 160 11.84 -14.88 4.56
N ASP A 161 11.33 -14.23 5.62
CA ASP A 161 11.60 -12.81 5.83
C ASP A 161 13.03 -12.56 6.27
N VAL A 162 13.60 -11.53 5.67
CA VAL A 162 14.92 -11.00 6.01
C VAL A 162 14.70 -9.66 6.69
N ASN A 163 15.53 -9.35 7.69
CA ASN A 163 15.56 -8.01 8.26
C ASN A 163 16.10 -7.02 7.22
N VAL A 164 15.24 -6.12 6.76
CA VAL A 164 15.55 -5.10 5.76
C VAL A 164 15.81 -3.71 6.38
N GLY A 165 16.00 -3.65 7.70
CA GLY A 165 16.26 -2.42 8.46
C GLY A 165 15.07 -1.91 9.27
N SER A 166 13.86 -2.39 8.98
CA SER A 166 12.64 -2.12 9.75
C SER A 166 11.74 -3.36 9.78
N LEU A 167 10.86 -3.47 10.77
CA LEU A 167 9.75 -4.43 10.80
C LEU A 167 8.51 -3.85 10.10
N MET A 168 8.22 -2.58 10.33
CA MET A 168 7.19 -1.84 9.60
C MET A 168 7.72 -1.42 8.22
N GLU A 169 6.96 -0.56 7.52
CA GLU A 169 7.18 -0.25 6.12
C GLU A 169 8.29 0.77 5.85
N SER A 170 8.77 1.44 6.89
CA SER A 170 10.03 2.20 6.89
C SER A 170 10.57 2.34 8.32
N THR A 171 11.67 3.07 8.51
CA THR A 171 12.34 3.22 9.81
C THR A 171 11.58 4.09 10.82
N GLY A 172 10.54 4.82 10.40
CA GLY A 172 9.78 5.69 11.29
C GLY A 172 8.49 6.21 10.67
N VAL A 173 7.76 7.03 11.43
CA VAL A 173 6.54 7.69 10.95
C VAL A 173 6.89 8.64 9.79
N GLN A 174 6.18 8.50 8.68
CA GLN A 174 6.32 9.28 7.45
C GLN A 174 5.20 10.33 7.30
N ALA A 175 4.01 10.05 7.82
CA ALA A 175 2.94 11.04 7.83
C ALA A 175 3.35 12.28 8.63
N ALA A 176 3.03 13.47 8.10
CA ALA A 176 3.32 14.74 8.76
C ALA A 176 2.46 14.95 10.01
N GLY A 177 1.26 14.37 10.05
CA GLY A 177 0.37 14.44 11.20
C GLY A 177 -0.73 13.38 11.14
N VAL A 178 -1.35 13.11 12.29
CA VAL A 178 -2.36 12.05 12.44
C VAL A 178 -3.69 12.63 12.90
N ILE A 179 -4.78 12.36 12.17
CA ILE A 179 -6.11 12.86 12.47
C ILE A 179 -7.04 11.68 12.73
N VAL A 180 -7.63 11.62 13.93
CA VAL A 180 -8.48 10.51 14.38
C VAL A 180 -9.76 11.01 15.05
N SER A 181 -10.80 10.17 15.05
CA SER A 181 -12.00 10.43 15.85
C SER A 181 -11.73 10.17 17.32
N ASN A 182 -11.28 8.96 17.64
CA ASN A 182 -11.01 8.55 19.01
C ASN A 182 -9.64 7.88 19.10
N LEU A 183 -8.72 8.54 19.79
CA LEU A 183 -7.46 7.95 20.23
C LEU A 183 -7.72 6.98 21.39
N THR A 184 -7.15 5.78 21.28
CA THR A 184 -7.09 4.80 22.35
C THR A 184 -5.80 4.98 23.13
N GLU A 185 -5.90 5.44 24.38
CA GLU A 185 -4.74 5.69 25.24
C GLU A 185 -4.15 4.39 25.80
N ASN A 186 -5.03 3.46 26.18
CA ASN A 186 -4.65 2.13 26.70
C ASN A 186 -4.73 1.09 25.59
N PHE A 187 -3.59 0.52 25.22
CA PHE A 187 -3.48 -0.47 24.17
C PHE A 187 -3.44 -1.90 24.71
N SER A 188 -3.80 -2.87 23.86
CA SER A 188 -3.69 -4.29 24.19
C SER A 188 -3.34 -5.13 22.97
N HIS A 189 -2.06 -5.49 22.83
CA HIS A 189 -1.57 -6.46 21.86
C HIS A 189 -0.30 -7.11 22.40
N PHE A 190 -0.06 -8.39 22.09
CA PHE A 190 1.10 -9.12 22.62
C PHE A 190 2.45 -8.58 22.11
N GLU A 191 2.43 -7.90 20.97
CA GLU A 191 3.62 -7.27 20.36
C GLU A 191 3.80 -5.80 20.74
N ALA A 192 2.79 -5.18 21.36
CA ALA A 192 2.82 -3.75 21.65
C ALA A 192 3.92 -3.40 22.65
N LYS A 193 4.65 -2.32 22.36
CA LYS A 193 5.70 -1.75 23.21
C LYS A 193 5.39 -0.34 23.69
N GLU A 194 4.65 0.42 22.90
CA GLU A 194 4.24 1.77 23.27
C GLU A 194 2.88 2.17 22.68
N SER A 195 2.30 3.26 23.16
CA SER A 195 1.07 3.83 22.62
C SER A 195 1.32 4.57 21.31
N LEU A 196 0.28 4.73 20.49
CA LEU A 196 0.34 5.56 19.27
C LEU A 196 0.77 7.00 19.59
N ALA A 197 0.33 7.55 20.73
CA ALA A 197 0.69 8.91 21.12
C ALA A 197 2.16 9.07 21.49
N THR A 198 2.71 8.15 22.29
CA THR A 198 4.14 8.14 22.61
C THR A 198 4.98 7.97 21.36
N TRP A 199 4.57 7.07 20.46
CA TRP A 199 5.27 6.83 19.19
C TRP A 199 5.30 8.07 18.29
N CYS A 200 4.15 8.72 18.08
CA CYS A 200 4.07 9.95 17.30
C CYS A 200 4.94 11.07 17.91
N ALA A 201 4.92 11.24 19.24
CA ALA A 201 5.77 12.20 19.94
C ALA A 201 7.27 11.91 19.72
N ARG A 202 7.68 10.65 19.84
CA ARG A 202 9.06 10.21 19.63
C ARG A 202 9.57 10.47 18.21
N HIS A 203 8.67 10.51 17.22
CA HIS A 203 8.99 10.82 15.83
C HIS A 203 8.72 12.28 15.43
N GLY A 204 8.37 13.17 16.38
CA GLY A 204 8.12 14.58 16.08
C GLY A 204 6.82 14.84 15.29
N VAL A 205 5.88 13.90 15.33
CA VAL A 205 4.62 13.94 14.56
C VAL A 205 3.45 14.32 15.49
N PRO A 206 2.75 15.44 15.23
CA PRO A 206 1.55 15.78 15.97
C PRO A 206 0.36 14.90 15.56
N GLY A 207 -0.52 14.67 16.51
CA GLY A 207 -1.82 14.06 16.30
C GLY A 207 -2.94 14.92 16.86
N ILE A 208 -4.15 14.77 16.31
CA ILE A 208 -5.37 15.40 16.81
C ILE A 208 -6.51 14.38 16.87
N SER A 209 -7.17 14.31 18.03
CA SER A 209 -8.28 13.43 18.36
C SER A 209 -9.54 14.24 18.64
N GLY A 210 -10.71 13.59 18.61
CA GLY A 210 -12.02 14.23 18.77
C GLY A 210 -12.55 14.88 17.49
N ILE A 211 -11.97 14.53 16.34
CA ILE A 211 -12.38 15.07 15.05
C ILE A 211 -13.50 14.21 14.47
N ASP A 212 -14.57 14.83 13.95
CA ASP A 212 -15.53 14.13 13.11
C ASP A 212 -14.85 13.77 11.77
N THR A 213 -14.13 12.64 11.77
CA THR A 213 -13.37 12.19 10.60
C THR A 213 -14.29 11.79 9.45
N ARG A 214 -15.57 11.51 9.69
CA ARG A 214 -16.58 11.27 8.65
C ARG A 214 -16.96 12.57 7.96
N ALA A 215 -17.22 13.64 8.70
CA ALA A 215 -17.47 14.97 8.13
C ALA A 215 -16.25 15.46 7.35
N LEU A 216 -15.05 15.34 7.92
CA LEU A 216 -13.80 15.69 7.24
C LEU A 216 -13.61 14.87 5.94
N THR A 217 -13.79 13.55 5.99
CA THR A 217 -13.66 12.69 4.81
C THR A 217 -14.67 13.06 3.72
N THR A 218 -15.91 13.37 4.10
CA THR A 218 -16.95 13.80 3.15
C THR A 218 -16.55 15.09 2.45
N LEU A 219 -16.04 16.07 3.22
CA LEU A 219 -15.53 17.32 2.69
C LEU A 219 -14.37 17.10 1.71
N LEU A 220 -13.37 16.31 2.09
CA LEU A 220 -12.20 16.02 1.24
C LEU A 220 -12.59 15.26 -0.03
N ARG A 221 -13.57 14.34 0.03
CA ARG A 221 -14.09 13.65 -1.17
C ARG A 221 -14.80 14.62 -2.12
N ASP A 222 -15.58 15.54 -1.56
CA ASP A 222 -16.44 16.45 -2.33
C ASP A 222 -15.65 17.64 -2.90
N GLN A 223 -14.59 18.10 -2.23
CA GLN A 223 -13.79 19.28 -2.62
C GLN A 223 -12.39 18.91 -3.14
N GLY A 224 -11.91 17.70 -2.83
CA GLY A 224 -10.54 17.26 -3.07
C GLY A 224 -9.66 17.37 -1.82
N SER A 225 -8.47 16.75 -1.88
CA SER A 225 -7.46 16.96 -0.84
C SER A 225 -7.08 18.44 -0.80
N THR A 226 -6.81 18.95 0.41
CA THR A 226 -6.54 20.37 0.63
C THR A 226 -5.42 20.55 1.65
N LEU A 227 -4.75 21.69 1.60
CA LEU A 227 -3.73 22.00 2.61
C LEU A 227 -4.38 22.20 3.97
N GLY A 228 -3.74 21.70 5.01
CA GLY A 228 -4.20 21.82 6.38
C GLY A 228 -3.07 22.11 7.35
N ALA A 229 -3.46 22.52 8.55
CA ALA A 229 -2.57 22.76 9.68
C ALA A 229 -3.18 22.20 10.96
N ILE A 230 -2.45 21.35 11.67
CA ILE A 230 -2.77 20.97 13.05
C ILE A 230 -2.10 22.02 13.95
N LYS A 231 -2.89 22.94 14.52
CA LYS A 231 -2.40 23.92 15.51
C LYS A 231 -2.67 23.42 16.92
N ILE A 232 -1.67 23.54 17.79
CA ILE A 232 -1.69 22.99 19.16
C ILE A 232 -1.37 24.11 20.16
N GLY A 233 -2.10 24.14 21.27
CA GLY A 233 -1.83 25.03 22.40
C GLY A 233 -2.37 26.45 22.22
N ALA A 234 -1.67 27.45 22.77
CA ALA A 234 -2.14 28.82 22.75
C ALA A 234 -2.38 29.35 21.32
N GLY A 235 -3.55 29.95 21.08
CA GLY A 235 -3.93 30.47 19.78
C GLY A 235 -4.31 29.40 18.74
N HIS A 236 -4.58 28.16 19.17
CA HIS A 236 -5.03 27.09 18.27
C HIS A 236 -6.34 27.42 17.55
N GLU A 237 -7.21 28.26 18.11
CA GLU A 237 -8.50 28.62 17.48
C GLU A 237 -8.33 29.56 16.28
N GLN A 238 -7.21 30.30 16.23
CA GLN A 238 -6.96 31.27 15.18
C GLN A 238 -6.42 30.56 13.94
N PRO A 239 -7.09 30.62 12.78
CA PRO A 239 -6.59 29.99 11.57
C PRO A 239 -5.24 30.60 11.15
N PRO A 240 -4.32 29.81 10.56
CA PRO A 240 -3.13 30.35 9.93
C PRO A 240 -3.48 31.34 8.81
N ALA A 241 -2.55 32.22 8.47
CA ALA A 241 -2.68 33.05 7.28
C ALA A 241 -2.61 32.17 6.02
N ASN A 242 -3.27 32.58 4.93
CA ASN A 242 -3.23 31.84 3.68
C ASN A 242 -1.81 31.64 3.12
N SER A 243 -0.88 32.55 3.45
CA SER A 243 0.55 32.48 3.09
C SER A 243 1.34 31.42 3.87
N ASP A 244 0.82 30.95 5.01
CA ASP A 244 1.51 29.96 5.85
C ASP A 244 1.38 28.55 5.28
N PHE A 245 0.33 28.30 4.49
CA PHE A 245 0.11 27.02 3.83
C PHE A 245 1.03 26.88 2.61
N TYR A 246 1.90 25.86 2.65
CA TYR A 246 2.70 25.43 1.51
C TYR A 246 2.20 24.08 0.97
N ASP A 247 2.32 23.85 -0.34
CA ASP A 247 1.96 22.57 -0.95
C ASP A 247 3.18 21.62 -0.97
N PRO A 248 3.22 20.59 -0.10
CA PRO A 248 4.33 19.64 -0.09
C PRO A 248 4.42 18.83 -1.39
N MET A 249 3.32 18.70 -2.15
CA MET A 249 3.32 17.96 -3.42
C MET A 249 4.09 18.67 -4.55
N GLY A 250 4.41 19.96 -4.36
CA GLY A 250 5.26 20.73 -5.28
C GLY A 250 6.77 20.51 -5.05
N GLU A 251 7.15 19.85 -3.96
CA GLU A 251 8.55 19.55 -3.63
C GLU A 251 8.97 18.17 -4.14
N ASN A 252 10.27 17.94 -4.27
CA ASN A 252 10.81 16.60 -4.43
C ASN A 252 10.82 15.86 -3.09
N LEU A 253 9.68 15.30 -2.71
CA LEU A 253 9.54 14.51 -1.48
C LEU A 253 10.34 13.21 -1.52
N ILE A 254 10.58 12.68 -2.72
CA ILE A 254 11.36 11.45 -2.94
C ILE A 254 12.81 11.64 -2.47
N GLU A 255 13.39 12.82 -2.69
CA GLU A 255 14.73 13.14 -2.18
C GLU A 255 14.83 13.02 -0.66
N LYS A 256 13.73 13.26 0.09
CA LYS A 256 13.71 13.13 1.55
C LYS A 256 13.70 11.66 1.98
N VAL A 257 12.99 10.79 1.27
CA VAL A 257 12.72 9.40 1.69
C VAL A 257 13.60 8.33 1.03
N SER A 258 14.17 8.61 -0.15
CA SER A 258 15.08 7.69 -0.84
C SER A 258 16.35 7.46 -0.02
N THR A 259 16.89 6.24 -0.12
CA THR A 259 18.25 5.92 0.31
C THR A 259 19.27 6.91 -0.27
N LYS A 260 20.33 7.19 0.49
CA LYS A 260 21.40 8.12 0.10
C LYS A 260 22.58 7.42 -0.56
N GLN A 261 22.77 6.14 -0.25
CA GLN A 261 23.82 5.31 -0.82
C GLN A 261 23.22 3.98 -1.25
N PRO A 262 23.73 3.40 -2.35
CA PRO A 262 23.36 2.06 -2.73
C PRO A 262 23.62 1.05 -1.60
N TYR A 263 22.80 0.01 -1.48
CA TYR A 263 23.10 -1.12 -0.59
C TYR A 263 22.50 -2.40 -1.16
N THR A 264 23.04 -3.55 -0.77
CA THR A 264 22.58 -4.86 -1.25
C THR A 264 22.05 -5.71 -0.10
N ILE A 265 20.89 -6.35 -0.32
CA ILE A 265 20.31 -7.32 0.61
C ILE A 265 20.12 -8.65 -0.11
N HIS A 266 20.44 -9.74 0.61
CA HIS A 266 20.35 -11.11 0.11
C HIS A 266 19.15 -11.86 0.70
N PRO A 267 18.61 -12.86 -0.01
CA PRO A 267 17.55 -13.71 0.51
C PRO A 267 18.06 -14.58 1.68
N VAL A 268 17.14 -15.27 2.35
CA VAL A 268 17.51 -16.31 3.33
C VAL A 268 18.45 -17.33 2.67
N GLY A 269 19.55 -17.66 3.35
CA GLY A 269 20.65 -18.46 2.78
C GLY A 269 21.78 -17.65 2.17
N GLY A 270 21.65 -16.32 2.10
CA GLY A 270 22.71 -15.41 1.64
C GLY A 270 22.85 -15.35 0.12
N ALA A 271 23.95 -14.76 -0.36
CA ALA A 271 24.20 -14.54 -1.78
C ALA A 271 24.21 -15.84 -2.62
N SER A 272 24.66 -16.96 -2.04
CA SER A 272 24.69 -18.27 -2.71
C SER A 272 23.31 -18.89 -2.94
N ALA A 273 22.29 -18.45 -2.20
CA ALA A 273 20.91 -18.91 -2.36
C ALA A 273 20.11 -18.09 -3.38
N ALA A 274 20.68 -16.99 -3.88
CA ALA A 274 20.00 -16.09 -4.79
C ALA A 274 19.89 -16.67 -6.21
N LYS A 275 18.70 -16.50 -6.80
CA LYS A 275 18.36 -16.97 -8.14
C LYS A 275 18.58 -15.90 -9.21
N VAL A 276 18.46 -14.63 -8.82
CA VAL A 276 18.63 -13.43 -9.64
C VAL A 276 19.13 -12.27 -8.79
N HIS A 277 19.71 -11.27 -9.45
CA HIS A 277 20.10 -10.00 -8.83
C HIS A 277 19.32 -8.83 -9.44
N VAL A 278 18.44 -8.21 -8.67
CA VAL A 278 17.55 -7.12 -9.11
C VAL A 278 18.10 -5.77 -8.65
N ALA A 279 18.13 -4.78 -9.53
CA ALA A 279 18.29 -3.39 -9.13
C ALA A 279 16.92 -2.82 -8.75
N LEU A 280 16.84 -2.05 -7.66
CA LEU A 280 15.64 -1.34 -7.25
C LEU A 280 15.94 0.16 -7.17
N LEU A 281 15.25 0.98 -7.96
CA LEU A 281 15.28 2.44 -7.79
C LEU A 281 14.32 2.81 -6.66
N ASP A 282 14.88 3.40 -5.61
CA ASP A 282 14.18 3.74 -4.37
C ASP A 282 13.52 5.11 -4.47
N PHE A 283 12.22 5.13 -4.72
CA PHE A 283 11.40 6.34 -4.71
C PHE A 283 10.76 6.61 -3.34
N GLY A 284 11.12 5.87 -2.29
CA GLY A 284 10.38 5.77 -1.03
C GLY A 284 9.88 4.35 -0.81
N CYS A 285 10.76 3.37 -1.01
CA CYS A 285 10.45 1.95 -1.03
C CYS A 285 9.93 1.48 0.32
N LYS A 286 8.70 0.95 0.31
CA LYS A 286 8.16 0.19 1.42
C LYS A 286 9.00 -1.06 1.68
N ALA A 287 9.27 -1.34 2.95
CA ALA A 287 10.08 -2.48 3.37
C ALA A 287 9.52 -3.82 2.86
N ASN A 288 8.19 -3.97 2.74
CA ASN A 288 7.61 -5.23 2.28
C ASN A 288 7.80 -5.49 0.77
N ILE A 289 8.14 -4.49 -0.04
CA ILE A 289 8.59 -4.71 -1.43
C ILE A 289 9.88 -5.53 -1.43
N LEU A 290 10.85 -5.11 -0.60
CA LEU A 290 12.13 -5.82 -0.45
C LEU A 290 11.89 -7.24 0.05
N ARG A 291 11.13 -7.40 1.13
CA ARG A 291 10.79 -8.75 1.66
C ARG A 291 10.12 -9.61 0.60
N SER A 292 9.21 -9.06 -0.19
CA SER A 292 8.50 -9.80 -1.25
C SER A 292 9.43 -10.31 -2.34
N LEU A 293 10.44 -9.53 -2.74
CA LEU A 293 11.48 -9.95 -3.69
C LEU A 293 12.42 -11.00 -3.08
N LEU A 294 12.89 -10.76 -1.85
CA LEU A 294 13.82 -11.63 -1.13
C LEU A 294 13.20 -13.01 -0.86
N ARG A 295 11.91 -13.08 -0.46
CA ARG A 295 11.17 -14.35 -0.27
C ARG A 295 11.19 -15.24 -1.51
N ARG A 296 11.30 -14.63 -2.70
CA ARG A 296 11.30 -15.32 -3.99
C ARG A 296 12.70 -15.62 -4.52
N GLY A 297 13.73 -15.34 -3.70
CA GLY A 297 15.12 -15.67 -3.99
C GLY A 297 15.86 -14.61 -4.82
N ALA A 298 15.34 -13.39 -4.92
CA ALA A 298 16.11 -12.29 -5.50
C ALA A 298 17.10 -11.74 -4.48
N THR A 299 18.37 -11.51 -4.88
CA THR A 299 19.19 -10.48 -4.24
C THR A 299 18.75 -9.13 -4.78
N VAL A 300 18.71 -8.10 -3.94
CA VAL A 300 18.29 -6.75 -4.35
C VAL A 300 19.37 -5.73 -4.00
N THR A 301 19.87 -5.01 -5.01
CA THR A 301 20.60 -3.75 -4.79
C THR A 301 19.61 -2.61 -4.85
N VAL A 302 19.45 -1.91 -3.73
CA VAL A 302 18.64 -0.70 -3.63
C VAL A 302 19.52 0.49 -4.01
N LEU A 303 19.06 1.29 -4.96
CA LEU A 303 19.75 2.42 -5.54
C LEU A 303 18.98 3.71 -5.20
N PRO A 304 19.66 4.84 -4.93
CA PRO A 304 19.01 6.14 -4.80
C PRO A 304 18.13 6.48 -6.01
N TRP A 305 17.04 7.23 -5.80
CA TRP A 305 16.10 7.63 -6.85
C TRP A 305 16.75 8.28 -8.08
N ASN A 306 17.86 9.00 -7.89
CA ASN A 306 18.59 9.73 -8.91
C ASN A 306 19.84 8.99 -9.43
N TYR A 307 20.02 7.73 -9.07
CA TYR A 307 21.15 6.93 -9.50
C TYR A 307 21.11 6.71 -11.02
N ASP A 308 22.21 6.99 -11.72
CA ASP A 308 22.33 6.64 -13.13
C ASP A 308 22.53 5.13 -13.28
N PHE A 309 21.42 4.41 -13.43
CA PHE A 309 21.38 2.96 -13.54
C PHE A 309 21.98 2.45 -14.86
N ASN A 310 21.89 3.22 -15.94
CA ASN A 310 22.17 2.73 -17.29
C ASN A 310 23.62 2.24 -17.52
N PRO A 311 24.68 2.89 -16.98
CA PRO A 311 26.04 2.41 -17.09
C PRO A 311 26.30 1.05 -16.44
N VAL A 312 25.50 0.67 -15.43
CA VAL A 312 25.68 -0.58 -14.66
C VAL A 312 24.57 -1.61 -14.92
N ARG A 313 23.62 -1.29 -15.81
CA ARG A 313 22.40 -2.09 -16.02
C ARG A 313 22.70 -3.56 -16.32
N ASP A 314 23.78 -3.84 -17.05
CA ASP A 314 24.09 -5.22 -17.45
C ASP A 314 24.58 -6.12 -16.31
N ASN A 315 24.87 -5.54 -15.14
CA ASN A 315 25.18 -6.27 -13.92
C ASN A 315 23.94 -6.77 -13.17
N PHE A 316 22.73 -6.57 -13.69
CA PHE A 316 21.47 -6.91 -13.01
C PHE A 316 20.54 -7.77 -13.87
N ASP A 317 19.78 -8.68 -13.30
CA ASP A 317 18.85 -9.55 -14.02
C ASP A 317 17.49 -8.90 -14.31
N GLY A 318 17.15 -7.83 -13.61
CA GLY A 318 15.93 -7.04 -13.80
C GLY A 318 15.98 -5.70 -13.05
N LEU A 319 15.08 -4.79 -13.40
CA LEU A 319 14.92 -3.48 -12.75
C LEU A 319 13.54 -3.37 -12.10
N PHE A 320 13.53 -2.99 -10.82
CA PHE A 320 12.33 -2.73 -10.05
C PHE A 320 12.23 -1.25 -9.70
N LEU A 321 11.03 -0.67 -9.80
CA LEU A 321 10.76 0.71 -9.44
C LEU A 321 9.75 0.75 -8.28
N SER A 322 10.15 1.29 -7.13
CA SER A 322 9.31 1.25 -5.93
C SER A 322 8.16 2.26 -5.96
N ASN A 323 7.32 2.19 -4.92
CA ASN A 323 6.40 3.27 -4.55
C ASN A 323 7.16 4.53 -4.09
N GLY A 324 6.42 5.63 -3.90
CA GLY A 324 6.97 6.90 -3.41
C GLY A 324 5.94 8.02 -3.25
N PRO A 325 6.28 9.09 -2.50
CA PRO A 325 5.42 10.26 -2.30
C PRO A 325 5.48 11.25 -3.46
N GLY A 326 4.57 12.23 -3.44
CA GLY A 326 4.66 13.43 -4.25
C GLY A 326 4.22 13.26 -5.70
N SER A 327 4.61 14.23 -6.53
CA SER A 327 4.31 14.25 -7.96
C SER A 327 5.37 13.49 -8.76
N PRO A 328 5.00 12.67 -9.76
CA PRO A 328 5.99 12.06 -10.66
C PRO A 328 6.73 13.11 -11.51
N TYR A 329 6.20 14.32 -11.61
CA TYR A 329 6.84 15.46 -12.27
C TYR A 329 7.94 16.13 -11.43
N SER A 330 8.08 15.76 -10.15
CA SER A 330 9.14 16.30 -9.27
C SER A 330 10.51 15.63 -9.50
N ILE A 331 10.56 14.52 -10.24
CA ILE A 331 11.77 13.72 -10.50
C ILE A 331 11.99 13.45 -12.01
N PRO A 332 12.06 14.49 -12.87
CA PRO A 332 12.15 14.30 -14.33
C PRO A 332 13.40 13.54 -14.78
N SER A 333 14.50 13.60 -14.01
CA SER A 333 15.72 12.83 -14.31
C SER A 333 15.49 11.31 -14.25
N ALA A 334 14.68 10.83 -13.29
CA ALA A 334 14.36 9.41 -13.16
C ALA A 334 13.55 8.91 -14.37
N VAL A 335 12.64 9.74 -14.91
CA VAL A 335 11.91 9.43 -16.15
C VAL A 335 12.89 9.21 -17.31
N GLY A 336 13.91 10.06 -17.45
CA GLY A 336 14.94 9.90 -18.48
C GLY A 336 15.76 8.62 -18.33
N VAL A 337 16.18 8.30 -17.10
CA VAL A 337 16.92 7.05 -16.79
C VAL A 337 16.08 5.82 -17.12
N VAL A 338 14.82 5.79 -16.68
CA VAL A 338 13.90 4.67 -16.91
C VAL A 338 13.55 4.55 -18.39
N LYS A 339 13.31 5.66 -19.09
CA LYS A 339 13.08 5.65 -20.54
C LYS A 339 14.24 5.02 -21.27
N LYS A 340 15.48 5.43 -20.98
CA LYS A 340 16.67 4.84 -21.59
C LYS A 340 16.81 3.34 -21.28
N ALA A 341 16.48 2.92 -20.06
CA ALA A 341 16.48 1.50 -19.70
C ALA A 341 15.41 0.72 -20.50
N ILE A 342 14.18 1.24 -20.59
CA ILE A 342 13.10 0.65 -21.39
C ILE A 342 13.50 0.57 -22.86
N ASP A 343 14.16 1.59 -23.42
CA ASP A 343 14.47 1.67 -24.85
C ASP A 343 15.70 0.85 -25.25
N GLU A 344 16.70 0.69 -24.39
CA GLU A 344 17.99 0.07 -24.73
C GLU A 344 18.27 -1.26 -24.02
N TRP A 345 17.59 -1.57 -22.92
CA TRP A 345 17.83 -2.78 -22.13
C TRP A 345 16.77 -3.84 -22.40
N ASN A 346 17.19 -5.08 -22.65
CA ASN A 346 16.28 -6.20 -22.94
C ASN A 346 16.18 -7.16 -21.74
N ARG A 347 15.76 -6.64 -20.58
CA ARG A 347 15.51 -7.41 -19.35
C ARG A 347 14.20 -6.94 -18.68
N PRO A 348 13.58 -7.75 -17.81
CA PRO A 348 12.31 -7.39 -17.21
C PRO A 348 12.37 -6.12 -16.37
N ILE A 349 11.33 -5.29 -16.45
CA ILE A 349 11.16 -4.09 -15.64
C ILE A 349 9.77 -4.09 -15.01
N PHE A 350 9.69 -3.91 -13.68
CA PHE A 350 8.42 -3.84 -12.96
C PHE A 350 8.35 -2.58 -12.07
N GLY A 351 7.29 -1.79 -12.21
CA GLY A 351 7.02 -0.63 -11.35
C GLY A 351 5.75 -0.73 -10.50
N ILE A 352 5.82 -0.20 -9.28
CA ILE A 352 4.70 -0.10 -8.33
C ILE A 352 4.43 1.37 -8.00
N CYS A 353 3.16 1.80 -8.01
CA CYS A 353 2.72 3.13 -7.60
C CYS A 353 3.48 4.28 -8.30
N MET A 354 4.48 4.90 -7.65
CA MET A 354 5.37 5.87 -8.29
C MET A 354 6.11 5.26 -9.49
N GLY A 355 6.59 4.02 -9.37
CA GLY A 355 7.20 3.29 -10.49
C GLY A 355 6.27 3.12 -11.69
N HIS A 356 4.97 2.91 -11.47
CA HIS A 356 3.96 2.89 -12.54
C HIS A 356 3.83 4.24 -13.24
N GLN A 357 3.81 5.32 -12.48
CA GLN A 357 3.73 6.67 -13.04
C GLN A 357 4.99 7.01 -13.84
N ILE A 358 6.18 6.68 -13.32
CA ILE A 358 7.45 6.92 -14.02
C ILE A 358 7.56 6.11 -15.32
N ILE A 359 7.12 4.84 -15.32
CA ILE A 359 7.05 4.03 -16.54
C ILE A 359 6.06 4.64 -17.53
N GLY A 360 4.88 5.07 -17.09
CA GLY A 360 3.90 5.72 -17.94
C GLY A 360 4.43 7.02 -18.57
N LEU A 361 5.10 7.87 -17.78
CA LEU A 361 5.75 9.08 -18.29
C LEU A 361 6.86 8.74 -19.30
N ALA A 362 7.66 7.72 -19.04
CA ALA A 362 8.71 7.25 -19.95
C ALA A 362 8.14 6.70 -21.28
N ALA A 363 6.94 6.12 -21.23
CA ALA A 363 6.16 5.69 -22.39
C ALA A 363 5.50 6.86 -23.15
N GLY A 364 5.50 8.07 -22.60
CA GLY A 364 4.85 9.26 -23.19
C GLY A 364 3.41 9.49 -22.74
N ILE A 365 2.92 8.74 -21.76
CA ILE A 365 1.60 8.93 -21.14
C ILE A 365 1.71 10.05 -20.10
N LYS A 366 0.76 10.98 -20.05
CA LYS A 366 0.74 12.04 -19.03
C LYS A 366 0.17 11.52 -17.71
N ALA A 367 0.52 12.15 -16.59
CA ALA A 367 -0.12 11.96 -15.31
C ALA A 367 -0.96 13.20 -14.94
N TYR A 368 -1.98 13.02 -14.10
CA TYR A 368 -2.79 14.10 -13.55
C TYR A 368 -2.95 13.94 -12.03
N ARG A 369 -3.10 15.06 -11.32
CA ARG A 369 -3.45 15.05 -9.89
C ARG A 369 -4.92 14.68 -9.76
N MET A 370 -5.19 13.62 -9.02
CA MET A 370 -6.55 13.18 -8.71
C MET A 370 -7.19 14.15 -7.71
N LYS A 371 -8.52 14.18 -7.69
CA LYS A 371 -9.28 15.03 -6.78
C LYS A 371 -8.94 14.77 -5.31
N PHE A 372 -9.05 13.52 -4.86
CA PHE A 372 -8.72 13.11 -3.49
C PHE A 372 -7.87 11.83 -3.43
N GLY A 373 -7.45 11.29 -4.59
CA GLY A 373 -6.63 10.07 -4.72
C GLY A 373 -7.33 8.78 -4.30
N ASN A 374 -6.67 7.64 -4.54
CA ASN A 374 -7.12 6.34 -4.04
C ASN A 374 -6.26 5.94 -2.84
N ARG A 375 -6.91 5.83 -1.67
CA ARG A 375 -6.26 5.59 -0.38
C ARG A 375 -7.08 4.63 0.48
N GLY A 376 -6.63 3.38 0.56
CA GLY A 376 -7.30 2.35 1.36
C GLY A 376 -6.95 0.92 0.96
N HIS A 377 -7.46 -0.04 1.74
CA HIS A 377 -7.21 -1.48 1.55
C HIS A 377 -8.34 -2.23 0.83
N ASN A 378 -9.29 -1.49 0.24
CA ASN A 378 -10.50 -2.03 -0.36
C ASN A 378 -10.73 -1.55 -1.80
N GLN A 379 -9.67 -1.17 -2.52
CA GLN A 379 -9.79 -0.62 -3.87
C GLN A 379 -9.88 -1.77 -4.90
N PRO A 380 -11.01 -1.91 -5.60
CA PRO A 380 -11.21 -2.96 -6.59
C PRO A 380 -10.58 -2.57 -7.93
N VAL A 381 -9.75 -3.45 -8.48
CA VAL A 381 -9.20 -3.30 -9.82
C VAL A 381 -9.62 -4.45 -10.72
N VAL A 382 -9.95 -4.16 -11.97
CA VAL A 382 -10.29 -5.15 -13.00
C VAL A 382 -9.07 -5.38 -13.87
N ALA A 383 -8.64 -6.64 -14.01
CA ALA A 383 -7.61 -7.02 -14.96
C ALA A 383 -8.18 -7.04 -16.38
N ILE A 384 -7.63 -6.22 -17.28
CA ILE A 384 -8.04 -6.15 -18.69
C ILE A 384 -7.43 -7.29 -19.51
N SER A 385 -6.22 -7.70 -19.17
CA SER A 385 -5.49 -8.76 -19.88
C SER A 385 -4.77 -9.72 -18.94
N THR A 386 -4.68 -10.99 -19.34
CA THR A 386 -3.92 -12.02 -18.63
C THR A 386 -2.42 -11.75 -18.73
N HIS A 387 -1.70 -11.92 -17.63
CA HIS A 387 -0.24 -11.82 -17.58
C HIS A 387 0.32 -12.74 -16.48
N GLY A 388 1.45 -13.37 -16.76
CA GLY A 388 2.06 -14.32 -15.83
C GLY A 388 1.11 -15.45 -15.41
N SER A 389 1.33 -15.97 -14.22
CA SER A 389 0.50 -17.01 -13.62
C SER A 389 -0.59 -16.44 -12.70
N SER A 390 -0.41 -15.21 -12.21
CA SER A 390 -1.23 -14.63 -11.15
C SER A 390 -2.41 -13.78 -11.65
N VAL A 391 -2.32 -13.19 -12.85
CA VAL A 391 -3.31 -12.23 -13.36
C VAL A 391 -4.15 -12.82 -14.49
N LYS A 392 -5.47 -12.81 -14.32
CA LYS A 392 -6.45 -13.31 -15.29
C LYS A 392 -7.37 -12.20 -15.80
N ALA A 393 -7.50 -12.06 -17.11
CA ALA A 393 -8.42 -11.09 -17.72
C ALA A 393 -9.86 -11.26 -17.20
N GLY A 394 -10.56 -10.15 -16.99
CA GLY A 394 -11.93 -10.09 -16.47
C GLY A 394 -12.07 -10.32 -14.96
N ARG A 395 -10.99 -10.66 -14.25
CA ARG A 395 -11.04 -10.87 -12.80
C ARG A 395 -10.89 -9.54 -12.05
N VAL A 396 -11.63 -9.40 -10.96
CA VAL A 396 -11.47 -8.34 -9.96
C VAL A 396 -10.50 -8.79 -8.89
N TYR A 397 -9.59 -7.89 -8.49
CA TYR A 397 -8.68 -8.04 -7.37
C TYR A 397 -8.93 -6.90 -6.39
N ILE A 398 -8.96 -7.19 -5.09
CA ILE A 398 -9.01 -6.15 -4.07
C ILE A 398 -7.58 -5.76 -3.72
N THR A 399 -7.31 -4.45 -3.69
CA THR A 399 -5.95 -3.93 -3.60
C THR A 399 -5.80 -2.87 -2.51
N SER A 400 -4.56 -2.74 -2.05
CA SER A 400 -4.11 -1.61 -1.23
C SER A 400 -3.62 -0.50 -2.16
N GLN A 401 -4.10 0.73 -1.96
CA GLN A 401 -3.68 1.88 -2.76
C GLN A 401 -3.37 3.07 -1.85
N ASN A 402 -2.34 3.84 -2.24
CA ASN A 402 -2.00 5.12 -1.65
C ASN A 402 -1.35 6.03 -2.70
N HIS A 403 -2.16 6.70 -3.52
CA HIS A 403 -1.65 7.64 -4.52
C HIS A 403 -2.60 8.81 -4.78
N GLY A 404 -2.03 10.00 -4.99
CA GLY A 404 -2.76 11.23 -5.36
C GLY A 404 -2.65 11.60 -6.84
N TYR A 405 -1.87 10.85 -7.62
CA TYR A 405 -1.69 11.02 -9.06
C TYR A 405 -2.07 9.74 -9.79
N ALA A 406 -2.53 9.86 -11.03
CA ALA A 406 -2.85 8.73 -11.91
C ALA A 406 -2.40 9.02 -13.34
N LEU A 407 -2.17 7.97 -14.13
CA LEU A 407 -1.92 8.10 -15.56
C LEU A 407 -3.20 8.50 -16.29
N LYS A 408 -3.07 9.42 -17.24
CA LYS A 408 -4.18 9.97 -18.01
C LYS A 408 -4.58 9.00 -19.11
N PHE A 409 -5.82 8.54 -19.04
CA PHE A 409 -6.52 7.86 -20.12
C PHE A 409 -6.92 8.87 -21.23
N GLU A 410 -7.00 8.44 -22.48
CA GLU A 410 -7.48 9.31 -23.56
C GLU A 410 -8.98 9.60 -23.38
N GLU A 411 -9.30 10.79 -22.88
CA GLU A 411 -10.67 11.19 -22.50
C GLU A 411 -11.69 11.13 -23.65
N SER A 412 -11.26 11.22 -24.92
CA SER A 412 -12.16 11.10 -26.07
C SER A 412 -12.56 9.65 -26.37
N ALA A 413 -11.87 8.67 -25.81
CA ALA A 413 -12.19 7.26 -26.01
C ALA A 413 -13.36 6.84 -25.11
N ARG A 414 -14.30 6.09 -25.70
CA ARG A 414 -15.50 5.62 -24.98
C ARG A 414 -15.23 4.37 -24.18
N THR A 415 -14.29 3.55 -24.63
CA THR A 415 -13.82 2.36 -23.96
C THR A 415 -12.29 2.36 -23.93
N ILE A 416 -11.71 1.55 -23.06
CA ILE A 416 -10.25 1.50 -22.88
C ILE A 416 -9.56 0.88 -24.10
N GLU A 417 -10.27 0.00 -24.80
CA GLU A 417 -9.86 -0.60 -26.07
C GLU A 417 -9.86 0.39 -27.23
N ASP A 418 -10.75 1.39 -27.19
CA ASP A 418 -10.82 2.45 -28.20
C ASP A 418 -9.76 3.55 -27.99
N GLY A 419 -9.11 3.56 -26.82
CA GLY A 419 -8.08 4.53 -26.47
C GLY A 419 -6.82 4.38 -27.31
N LYS A 420 -6.25 5.49 -27.75
CA LYS A 420 -4.91 5.58 -28.34
C LYS A 420 -3.88 5.51 -27.24
N TRP A 421 -3.15 4.40 -27.24
CA TRP A 421 -1.99 4.19 -26.39
C TRP A 421 -0.71 4.48 -27.18
N PRO A 422 0.39 4.90 -26.53
CA PRO A 422 1.69 4.96 -27.18
C PRO A 422 2.06 3.63 -27.82
N ASP A 423 2.82 3.67 -28.91
CA ASP A 423 3.17 2.48 -29.68
C ASP A 423 3.77 1.38 -28.78
N GLY A 424 3.17 0.18 -28.86
CA GLY A 424 3.60 -0.97 -28.08
C GLY A 424 3.12 -1.00 -26.63
N TRP A 425 2.42 0.01 -26.13
CA TRP A 425 1.84 0.02 -24.79
C TRP A 425 0.36 -0.33 -24.79
N GLU A 426 -0.07 -1.03 -23.75
CA GLU A 426 -1.48 -1.39 -23.55
C GLU A 426 -1.88 -1.26 -22.07
N PRO A 427 -3.15 -0.95 -21.80
CA PRO A 427 -3.70 -0.91 -20.45
C PRO A 427 -3.75 -2.33 -19.88
N TRP A 428 -3.54 -2.46 -18.58
CA TRP A 428 -3.52 -3.74 -17.91
C TRP A 428 -4.53 -3.85 -16.77
N PHE A 429 -4.67 -2.79 -15.97
CA PHE A 429 -5.65 -2.73 -14.88
C PHE A 429 -6.39 -1.40 -14.87
N VAL A 430 -7.62 -1.44 -14.36
CA VAL A 430 -8.51 -0.29 -14.26
C VAL A 430 -9.24 -0.35 -12.93
N ASN A 431 -9.40 0.80 -12.29
CA ASN A 431 -10.16 0.90 -11.06
C ASN A 431 -11.65 0.72 -11.35
N ALA A 432 -12.32 -0.19 -10.63
CA ALA A 432 -13.74 -0.46 -10.86
C ALA A 432 -14.66 0.64 -10.31
N ASN A 433 -14.16 1.54 -9.45
CA ASN A 433 -14.96 2.62 -8.85
C ASN A 433 -14.98 3.89 -9.71
N ASP A 434 -13.82 4.32 -10.22
CA ASP A 434 -13.66 5.62 -10.89
C ASP A 434 -13.07 5.55 -12.30
N GLY A 435 -12.67 4.36 -12.75
CA GLY A 435 -12.11 4.15 -14.08
C GLY A 435 -10.66 4.62 -14.25
N SER A 436 -9.94 4.99 -13.19
CA SER A 436 -8.51 5.34 -13.30
C SER A 436 -7.68 4.16 -13.82
N ILE A 437 -6.60 4.48 -14.52
CA ILE A 437 -5.64 3.46 -14.99
C ILE A 437 -4.82 2.98 -13.79
N GLU A 438 -4.92 1.68 -13.52
CA GLU A 438 -4.30 1.02 -12.37
C GLU A 438 -3.15 0.09 -12.78
N GLY A 439 -2.87 -0.01 -14.07
CA GLY A 439 -1.72 -0.72 -14.58
C GLY A 439 -1.58 -0.60 -16.09
N ILE A 440 -0.34 -0.66 -16.55
CA ILE A 440 0.04 -0.63 -17.97
C ILE A 440 1.12 -1.68 -18.22
N ARG A 441 1.26 -2.10 -19.47
CA ARG A 441 2.35 -2.98 -19.87
C ARG A 441 2.77 -2.75 -21.32
N LEU A 442 3.99 -3.16 -21.62
CA LEU A 442 4.45 -3.36 -22.97
C LEU A 442 3.72 -4.58 -23.55
N SER A 443 3.18 -4.42 -24.75
CA SER A 443 2.41 -5.45 -25.45
C SER A 443 3.29 -6.67 -25.69
N PRO A 444 2.78 -7.90 -25.47
CA PRO A 444 3.53 -9.13 -25.72
C PRO A 444 3.88 -9.34 -27.21
N LYS A 445 3.33 -8.50 -28.10
CA LYS A 445 3.67 -8.46 -29.54
C LYS A 445 5.00 -7.77 -29.82
N ILE A 446 5.50 -6.98 -28.87
CA ILE A 446 6.81 -6.33 -28.98
C ILE A 446 7.88 -7.37 -28.67
N ASP A 447 8.85 -7.55 -29.56
CA ASP A 447 9.98 -8.47 -29.39
C ASP A 447 10.98 -7.91 -28.36
N ARG A 448 10.55 -7.92 -27.10
CA ARG A 448 11.30 -7.41 -25.96
C ARG A 448 10.90 -8.14 -24.69
N LYS A 449 11.80 -8.13 -23.71
CA LYS A 449 11.46 -8.58 -22.36
C LYS A 449 10.36 -7.72 -21.74
N PRO A 450 9.53 -8.34 -20.89
CA PRO A 450 8.35 -7.68 -20.40
C PRO A 450 8.68 -6.41 -19.58
N VAL A 451 7.91 -5.36 -19.83
CA VAL A 451 7.86 -4.17 -18.97
C VAL A 451 6.42 -4.00 -18.55
N TRP A 452 6.15 -3.97 -17.26
CA TRP A 452 4.80 -3.75 -16.75
C TRP A 452 4.82 -2.97 -15.46
N ALA A 453 3.67 -2.41 -15.10
CA ALA A 453 3.55 -1.67 -13.87
C ALA A 453 2.12 -1.64 -13.35
N VAL A 454 1.98 -1.53 -12.03
CA VAL A 454 0.69 -1.40 -11.34
C VAL A 454 0.70 -0.19 -10.42
N GLN A 455 -0.44 0.49 -10.35
CA GLN A 455 -0.61 1.70 -9.54
C GLN A 455 -0.88 1.38 -8.06
N PHE A 456 -1.43 0.18 -7.79
CA PHE A 456 -1.66 -0.35 -6.46
C PHE A 456 -0.42 -1.08 -5.89
N HIS A 457 -0.53 -1.53 -4.65
CA HIS A 457 0.56 -2.09 -3.84
C HIS A 457 0.40 -3.61 -3.65
N PRO A 458 0.92 -4.45 -4.58
CA PRO A 458 0.86 -5.91 -4.46
C PRO A 458 1.66 -6.45 -3.26
N GLU A 459 2.58 -5.67 -2.69
CA GLU A 459 3.32 -6.02 -1.48
C GLU A 459 2.48 -5.87 -0.21
N HIS A 460 1.27 -5.31 -0.28
CA HIS A 460 0.35 -5.16 0.84
C HIS A 460 0.98 -4.52 2.10
N ALA A 461 1.28 -5.31 3.13
CA ALA A 461 1.57 -4.91 4.52
C ALA A 461 0.43 -4.11 5.16
N GLY A 462 -0.70 -4.80 5.34
CA GLY A 462 -1.90 -4.33 6.02
C GLY A 462 -3.19 -4.62 5.26
N GLY A 463 -3.21 -4.34 3.97
CA GLY A 463 -4.35 -4.69 3.09
C GLY A 463 -4.26 -6.11 2.50
N PRO A 464 -5.09 -6.43 1.49
CA PRO A 464 -5.25 -7.78 0.97
C PRO A 464 -4.02 -8.30 0.22
N GLU A 465 -3.80 -9.61 0.28
CA GLU A 465 -2.67 -10.30 -0.34
C GLU A 465 -2.95 -10.80 -1.77
N ASP A 466 -4.13 -10.46 -2.32
CA ASP A 466 -4.68 -10.95 -3.60
C ASP A 466 -3.74 -10.80 -4.81
N CYS A 467 -2.81 -9.85 -4.77
CA CYS A 467 -1.88 -9.53 -5.87
C CYS A 467 -0.41 -9.85 -5.57
N SER A 468 -0.11 -10.50 -4.43
CA SER A 468 1.27 -10.76 -3.98
C SER A 468 2.07 -11.63 -4.97
N GLU A 469 1.40 -12.49 -5.72
CA GLU A 469 2.04 -13.38 -6.72
C GLU A 469 2.58 -12.65 -7.96
N MET A 470 2.31 -11.36 -8.13
CA MET A 470 2.97 -10.53 -9.15
C MET A 470 4.49 -10.48 -8.94
N PHE A 471 4.97 -10.57 -7.70
CA PHE A 471 6.40 -10.69 -7.42
C PHE A 471 6.97 -12.03 -7.90
N THR A 472 6.18 -13.11 -7.82
CA THR A 472 6.57 -14.44 -8.31
C THR A 472 6.72 -14.39 -9.83
N ASP A 473 5.74 -13.80 -10.51
CA ASP A 473 5.78 -13.62 -11.96
C ASP A 473 7.01 -12.78 -12.38
N TYR A 474 7.29 -11.67 -11.69
CA TYR A 474 8.47 -10.83 -11.98
C TYR A 474 9.80 -11.56 -11.82
N VAL A 475 10.02 -12.24 -10.69
CA VAL A 475 11.26 -12.99 -10.46
C VAL A 475 11.40 -14.14 -11.47
N THR A 476 10.29 -14.78 -11.84
CA THR A 476 10.27 -15.85 -12.85
C THR A 476 10.70 -15.33 -14.23
N GLU A 477 10.20 -14.17 -14.66
CA GLU A 477 10.64 -13.55 -15.92
C GLU A 477 12.12 -13.12 -15.86
N CYS A 478 12.63 -12.69 -14.71
CA CYS A 478 14.06 -12.40 -14.54
C CYS A 478 14.93 -13.66 -14.69
N ILE A 479 14.52 -14.78 -14.07
CA ILE A 479 15.20 -16.08 -14.20
C ILE A 479 15.20 -16.53 -15.66
N LYS A 480 14.03 -16.52 -16.31
CA LYS A 480 13.89 -16.90 -17.71
C LYS A 480 14.75 -16.04 -18.63
N ALA A 481 14.72 -14.72 -18.45
CA ALA A 481 15.55 -13.81 -19.25
C ALA A 481 17.05 -14.08 -19.07
N LYS A 482 17.49 -14.45 -17.86
CA LYS A 482 18.88 -14.84 -17.56
C LYS A 482 19.28 -16.14 -18.24
N GLU A 483 18.43 -17.16 -18.15
CA GLU A 483 18.65 -18.48 -18.77
C GLU A 483 18.73 -18.38 -20.30
N GLU A 484 17.86 -17.59 -20.93
CA GLU A 484 17.89 -17.37 -22.38
C GLU A 484 19.17 -16.66 -22.87
N ARG A 485 19.87 -15.92 -21.99
CA ARG A 485 21.19 -15.34 -22.27
C ARG A 485 22.34 -16.34 -22.04
N GLY A 486 22.05 -17.58 -21.62
CA GLY A 486 23.05 -18.59 -21.30
C GLY A 486 23.83 -18.32 -20.01
N GLN A 487 23.34 -17.42 -19.15
CA GLN A 487 24.01 -17.03 -17.90
C GLN A 487 23.61 -17.98 -16.76
N ARG A 488 24.60 -18.61 -16.13
CA ARG A 488 24.39 -19.47 -14.94
C ARG A 488 24.40 -18.65 -13.65
N ASP A 489 25.37 -17.74 -13.54
CA ASP A 489 25.52 -16.87 -12.38
C ASP A 489 24.50 -15.72 -12.42
N ILE A 490 24.09 -15.26 -11.24
CA ILE A 490 23.27 -14.05 -11.11
C ILE A 490 24.08 -12.81 -11.51
N GLY A 491 23.38 -11.71 -11.80
CA GLY A 491 24.02 -10.43 -12.03
C GLY A 491 25.02 -10.04 -10.92
N ALA A 492 26.15 -9.44 -11.28
CA ALA A 492 27.21 -9.07 -10.34
C ALA A 492 26.83 -7.91 -9.40
N GLY A 493 25.79 -7.13 -9.73
CA GLY A 493 25.41 -5.92 -9.03
C GLY A 493 26.42 -4.78 -9.16
N ILE A 494 26.51 -3.94 -8.13
CA ILE A 494 27.51 -2.86 -8.05
C ILE A 494 28.69 -3.27 -7.16
N ALA A 495 29.86 -2.69 -7.45
CA ALA A 495 31.05 -2.92 -6.63
C ALA A 495 30.84 -2.49 -5.17
N SER A 496 31.42 -3.25 -4.23
CA SER A 496 31.28 -3.03 -2.79
C SER A 496 31.75 -1.64 -2.34
N SER A 497 32.68 -1.01 -3.06
CA SER A 497 33.14 0.35 -2.80
C SER A 497 32.06 1.43 -2.94
N PHE A 498 30.97 1.13 -3.65
CA PHE A 498 29.82 2.03 -3.81
C PHE A 498 28.66 1.69 -2.87
N GLN A 499 28.81 0.68 -2.00
CA GLN A 499 27.77 0.23 -1.09
C GLN A 499 27.89 0.91 0.28
N GLY A 500 26.80 1.51 0.73
CA GLY A 500 26.58 1.99 2.08
C GLY A 500 25.98 0.90 2.99
N PRO A 501 25.83 1.19 4.29
CA PRO A 501 25.26 0.25 5.24
C PRO A 501 23.76 0.04 4.99
N VAL A 502 23.29 -1.20 5.16
CA VAL A 502 21.87 -1.55 5.05
C VAL A 502 21.06 -0.81 6.13
N GLY A 503 20.04 -0.06 5.70
CA GLY A 503 18.98 0.41 6.60
C GLY A 503 19.41 1.34 7.74
N THR A 504 20.46 2.16 7.59
CA THR A 504 20.86 3.13 8.62
C THR A 504 19.98 4.39 8.61
N GLY A 505 18.67 4.22 8.70
CA GLY A 505 17.85 5.26 9.32
C GLY A 505 18.24 5.28 10.79
N LEU A 506 18.79 6.41 11.24
CA LEU A 506 19.09 6.71 12.64
C LEU A 506 18.10 5.99 13.56
N LYS A 507 18.58 5.07 14.43
CA LYS A 507 17.76 4.62 15.56
C LYS A 507 17.33 5.90 16.28
N PRO A 508 16.05 6.27 16.31
CA PRO A 508 15.62 7.33 17.21
C PRO A 508 16.04 6.87 18.59
N SER A 509 16.71 7.73 19.36
CA SER A 509 17.06 7.41 20.75
C SER A 509 15.83 6.84 21.42
N LEU A 510 15.91 5.58 21.87
CA LEU A 510 14.87 4.98 22.70
C LEU A 510 14.75 5.89 23.90
N ILE A 511 13.69 6.70 23.95
CA ILE A 511 13.31 7.36 25.19
C ILE A 511 13.03 6.21 26.13
N GLU A 512 13.76 6.12 27.25
CA GLU A 512 13.47 5.13 28.28
C GLU A 512 11.99 5.27 28.64
N VAL A 513 11.18 4.34 28.14
CA VAL A 513 9.76 4.27 28.44
C VAL A 513 9.69 3.85 29.90
N LYS A 514 9.62 4.83 30.81
CA LYS A 514 9.26 4.56 32.20
C LYS A 514 7.84 3.99 32.17
N ALA A 515 7.71 2.71 32.49
CA ALA A 515 6.44 2.03 32.70
C ALA A 515 5.68 2.69 33.86
#